data_AF-A0A8E4BIE2-F1
#
_entry.id   AF-A0A8E4BIE2-F1
#
_cell.length_a   1.000
_cell.length_b   1.000
_cell.length_c   1.000
_cell.angle_alpha   90.00
_cell.angle_beta   90.00
_cell.angle_gamma   90.00
#
_symmetry.space_group_name_H-M   'P 1'
#
loop_
_entity.id
_entity.type
_entity.pdbx_description
1 polymer ?
#
loop_
_entity_poly.entity_id
_entity_poly.type
_entity_poly.pdbx_seq_one_letter_code
_entity_poly.pdbx_strand_id
1 'polypeptide(L)' 'ENIVKILLREGFIENVRKHQENNKYFLVLTLRHRKTRKGIYRTVLKCISRPGLRIY' A
#
# COMPACT_ATOMS: atom_id res chain seq x y z
N GLU A 1 -1.35 -3.72 -10.93
CA GLU A 1 -0.83 -2.38 -10.58
C GLU A 1 -1.90 -1.36 -10.17
N ASN A 2 -3.18 -1.60 -10.43
CA ASN A 2 -4.22 -0.58 -10.22
C ASN A 2 -4.39 -0.14 -8.75
N ILE A 3 -4.37 -1.08 -7.80
CA ILE A 3 -4.47 -0.76 -6.36
C ILE A 3 -3.33 0.17 -5.93
N VAL A 4 -2.10 -0.11 -6.36
CA VAL A 4 -0.92 0.69 -6.00
C VAL A 4 -1.01 2.11 -6.58
N LYS A 5 -1.50 2.25 -7.82
CA LYS A 5 -1.73 3.57 -8.43
C LYS A 5 -2.81 4.36 -7.68
N ILE A 6 -3.87 3.71 -7.21
CA ILE A 6 -4.92 4.34 -6.39
C ILE A 6 -4.31 4.81 -5.06
N LEU A 7 -3.58 3.95 -4.34
CA LEU A 7 -2.97 4.28 -3.05
C LEU A 7 -1.95 5.44 -3.15
N LEU A 8 -1.23 5.54 -4.27
CA LEU A 8 -0.31 6.64 -4.53
C LEU A 8 -1.06 7.95 -4.82
N ARG A 9 -2.15 7.90 -5.60
CA ARG A 9 -2.98 9.08 -5.91
C ARG A 9 -3.70 9.62 -4.68
N GLU A 10 -4.21 8.73 -3.83
CA GLU A 10 -4.86 9.07 -2.55
C GLU A 10 -3.86 9.57 -1.48
N GLY A 11 -2.55 9.45 -1.74
CA GLY A 11 -1.50 9.96 -0.84
C GLY A 11 -1.24 9.10 0.41
N PHE A 12 -1.71 7.85 0.42
CA PHE A 12 -1.40 6.89 1.50
C PHE A 12 0.06 6.42 1.49
N ILE A 13 0.66 6.36 0.30
CA ILE A 13 2.04 5.93 0.07
C ILE A 13 2.81 7.10 -0.54
N GLU A 14 4.06 7.28 -0.15
CA GLU A 14 4.91 8.36 -0.62
C GLU A 14 5.58 8.03 -1.95
N ASN A 15 6.07 6.79 -2.10
CA ASN A 15 6.71 6.35 -3.34
C ASN A 15 6.57 4.85 -3.58
N VAL A 16 6.70 4.44 -4.84
CA VAL A 16 6.60 3.06 -5.31
C VAL A 16 7.76 2.79 -6.25
N ARG A 17 8.57 1.78 -5.95
CA ARG A 17 9.65 1.30 -6.82
C ARG A 17 9.39 -0.13 -7.24
N LYS A 18 9.73 -0.44 -8.48
CA LYS A 18 9.71 -1.81 -9.00
C LYS A 18 11.13 -2.35 -8.94
N HIS A 19 11.28 -3.54 -8.38
CA HIS A 19 12.54 -4.27 -8.34
C HIS A 19 12.31 -5.65 -8.94
N GLN A 20 13.27 -6.14 -9.72
CA GLN A 20 13.21 -7.47 -10.29
C GLN A 20 14.47 -8.22 -9.90
N GLU A 21 14.31 -9.38 -9.28
CA GLU A 21 15.40 -10.24 -8.85
C GLU A 21 15.03 -11.69 -9.17
N ASN A 22 15.94 -12.43 -9.83
CA ASN A 22 15.74 -13.83 -10.21
C ASN A 22 14.35 -14.12 -10.85
N ASN A 23 13.96 -13.31 -11.85
CA ASN A 23 12.64 -13.37 -12.54
C ASN A 23 11.40 -13.14 -11.67
N LYS A 24 11.56 -12.72 -10.41
CA LYS A 24 10.46 -12.32 -9.54
C LYS A 24 10.35 -10.79 -9.52
N TYR A 25 9.12 -10.30 -9.54
CA TYR A 25 8.82 -8.88 -9.45
C TYR A 25 8.46 -8.50 -8.02
N PHE A 26 9.17 -7.53 -7.48
CA PHE A 26 8.97 -6.97 -6.16
C PHE A 26 8.55 -5.51 -6.26
N LEU A 27 7.62 -5.12 -5.38
CA LEU A 27 7.17 -3.75 -5.22
C LEU A 27 7.69 -3.23 -3.88
N VAL A 28 8.56 -2.24 -3.95
CA VAL A 28 9.09 -1.55 -2.77
C VAL A 28 8.26 -0.29 -2.56
N LEU A 29 7.54 -0.23 -1.45
CA LEU A 29 6.66 0.89 -1.07
C LEU A 29 7.32 1.72 0.01
N THR A 30 7.39 3.04 -0.20
CA THR A 30 7.86 3.99 0.82
C THR A 30 6.65 4.59 1.51
N LEU A 31 6.45 4.28 2.79
CA LEU A 31 5.34 4.79 3.60
C LEU A 31 5.65 6.20 4.10
N ARG A 32 4.61 7.03 4.18
CA ARG A 32 4.72 8.40 4.68
C ARG A 32 4.90 8.38 6.20
N HIS A 33 6.06 8.84 6.69
CA HIS A 33 6.34 8.96 8.12
C HIS A 33 6.30 10.43 8.57
N ARG A 34 5.30 10.83 9.36
CA ARG A 34 5.22 12.20 9.92
C ARG A 34 6.04 12.28 11.22
N LYS A 35 7.18 12.96 11.20
CA LYS A 35 8.09 13.11 12.36
C LYS A 35 7.56 14.05 13.46
N THR A 36 6.55 14.87 13.17
CA THR A 36 6.04 15.91 14.08
C THR A 36 4.60 15.62 14.49
N ARG A 37 4.43 15.42 15.81
CA ARG A 37 3.25 15.00 16.60
C ARG A 37 3.19 13.50 16.91
N LYS A 38 3.00 13.23 18.21
CA LYS A 38 2.89 11.94 18.93
C LYS A 38 1.75 11.01 18.47
N GLY A 39 1.43 10.98 17.18
CA GLY A 39 0.41 10.11 16.60
C GLY A 39 1.04 9.15 15.61
N ILE A 40 1.14 7.87 15.99
CA ILE A 40 1.50 6.80 15.05
C ILE A 40 0.50 6.87 13.90
N TYR A 41 0.96 7.13 12.67
CA TYR A 41 0.10 7.08 11.49
C TYR A 41 -0.36 5.64 11.32
N ARG A 42 -1.54 5.33 11.85
CA ARG A 42 -2.15 3.99 11.81
C ARG A 42 -2.91 3.88 10.49
N THR A 43 -2.25 3.45 9.43
CA THR A 43 -2.91 3.13 8.16
C THR A 43 -3.79 1.91 8.38
N VAL A 44 -5.08 2.12 8.62
CA VAL A 44 -6.04 1.01 8.82
C VAL A 44 -6.48 0.50 7.45
N LEU A 45 -5.95 -0.64 7.04
CA LEU A 45 -6.37 -1.35 5.84
C LEU A 45 -7.33 -2.49 6.23
N LYS A 46 -8.45 -2.62 5.53
CA LYS A 46 -9.44 -3.69 5.76
C LYS A 46 -9.87 -4.32 4.44
N CYS A 47 -9.81 -5.65 4.36
CA CYS A 47 -10.34 -6.41 3.22
C CYS A 47 -11.84 -6.69 3.42
N ILE A 48 -12.68 -6.25 2.48
CA ILE A 48 -14.14 -6.40 2.53
C ILE A 48 -14.57 -7.76 1.98
N SER A 49 -14.11 -8.11 0.78
CA SER A 49 -14.39 -9.40 0.14
C SER A 49 -13.27 -10.40 0.43
N ARG A 50 -13.63 -11.66 0.71
CA ARG A 50 -12.68 -12.75 1.01
C ARG A 50 -12.95 -13.96 0.12
N PRO A 51 -11.97 -14.85 -0.13
CA PRO A 51 -12.16 -16.00 -1.02
C PRO A 51 -13.37 -16.88 -0.67
N GLY A 52 -13.64 -17.09 0.62
CA GLY A 52 -14.78 -17.87 1.11
C GLY A 52 -16.10 -17.08 1.27
N LEU A 53 -16.08 -15.75 1.12
CA LEU A 53 -17.26 -14.90 1.19
C LEU A 53 -17.09 -13.68 0.29
N ARG A 54 -17.71 -13.75 -0.89
CA ARG A 54 -17.71 -12.65 -1.87
C ARG A 54 -18.90 -11.74 -1.61
N ILE A 55 -18.63 -10.44 -1.50
CA ILE A 55 -19.64 -9.37 -1.41
C ILE A 55 -19.62 -8.65 -2.77
N TYR A 56 -20.78 -8.52 -3.40
CA TYR A 56 -20.99 -7.90 -4.72
C TYR A 56 -21.78 -6.60 -4.59
#